data_AF-A0A3D0RK35-F1
#
_entry.id   AF-A0A3D0RK35-F1
#
_cell.length_a   1.000
_cell.length_b   1.000
_cell.length_c   1.000
_cell.angle_alpha   90.00
_cell.angle_beta   90.00
_cell.angle_gamma   90.00
#
_symmetry.space_group_name_H-M   'P 1'
#
loop_
_entity.id
_entity.type
_entity.pdbx_description
1 polymer ?
#
loop_
_entity_poly.entity_id
_entity_poly.type
_entity_poly.pdbx_seq_one_letter_code
_entity_poly.pdbx_strand_id
1 'polypeptide(L)'
;PVDPGTFIGFIFMVGITMIAAPGVPGGAIMAAIGIIQSMLGFDEQMIGLMITVYIAVDSFGTACNVTGDGAIALIMDKWAGTSRT
;
A
#
# COMPACT_ATOMS: atom_id res chain seq x y z
N PRO A 1 -18.74 -8.41 14.00
CA PRO A 1 -18.51 -8.43 12.55
C PRO A 1 -18.45 -7.00 12.02
N VAL A 2 -17.40 -6.65 11.30
CA VAL A 2 -17.29 -5.33 10.65
C VAL A 2 -18.19 -5.29 9.42
N ASP A 3 -18.92 -4.19 9.24
CA ASP A 3 -19.83 -4.02 8.12
C ASP A 3 -19.03 -3.94 6.79
N PRO A 4 -19.49 -4.57 5.69
CA PRO A 4 -18.84 -4.45 4.38
C PRO A 4 -18.63 -3.00 3.94
N GLY A 5 -19.52 -2.08 4.32
CA GLY A 5 -19.36 -0.65 4.06
C GLY A 5 -18.15 -0.02 4.77
N THR A 6 -17.82 -0.50 5.97
CA THR A 6 -16.64 -0.07 6.72
C THR A 6 -15.35 -0.49 6.03
N PHE A 7 -15.31 -1.67 5.40
CA PHE A 7 -14.14 -2.11 4.63
C PHE A 7 -13.91 -1.26 3.38
N ILE A 8 -14.97 -0.87 2.68
CA ILE A 8 -14.87 0.02 1.53
C ILE A 8 -14.26 1.36 1.97
N GLY A 9 -14.79 1.96 3.05
CA GLY A 9 -14.25 3.20 3.62
C GLY A 9 -12.79 3.06 4.08
N PHE A 10 -12.44 1.93 4.70
CA PHE A 10 -11.08 1.61 5.12
C PHE A 10 -10.10 1.55 3.93
N ILE A 11 -10.46 0.86 2.84
CA ILE A 11 -9.62 0.74 1.64
C ILE A 11 -9.33 2.12 1.05
N PHE A 12 -10.35 2.97 0.93
CA PHE A 12 -10.17 4.34 0.43
C PHE A 12 -9.28 5.18 1.34
N MET A 13 -9.46 5.10 2.66
CA MET A 13 -8.63 5.84 3.62
C MET A 13 -7.16 5.41 3.59
N VAL A 14 -6.90 4.10 3.52
CA VAL A 14 -5.54 3.57 3.36
C VAL A 14 -4.95 4.04 2.03
N GLY A 15 -5.71 4.00 0.93
CA GLY A 15 -5.26 4.48 -0.37
C GLY A 15 -4.83 5.96 -0.38
N ILE A 16 -5.62 6.84 0.25
CA ILE A 16 -5.28 8.27 0.38
C ILE A 16 -4.02 8.43 1.24
N THR A 17 -3.96 7.73 2.37
CA THR A 17 -2.87 7.90 3.33
C THR A 17 -1.55 7.33 2.79
N MET A 18 -1.59 6.32 1.92
CA MET A 18 -0.40 5.80 1.25
C MET A 18 0.25 6.79 0.28
N ILE A 19 -0.49 7.79 -0.21
CA ILE A 19 0.10 8.90 -1.00
C ILE A 19 1.00 9.76 -0.11
N ALA A 20 0.65 9.91 1.17
CA ALA A 20 1.40 10.68 2.16
C ALA A 20 2.44 9.85 2.92
N ALA A 21 2.56 8.55 2.62
CA ALA A 21 3.47 7.67 3.36
C ALA A 21 4.94 8.07 3.11
N PRO A 22 5.78 8.10 4.16
CA PRO A 22 7.19 8.45 4.01
C PRO A 22 7.91 7.37 3.21
N GLY A 23 8.77 7.77 2.26
CA GLY A 23 9.52 6.88 1.37
C GLY A 23 10.67 6.10 2.04
N VAL A 24 10.51 5.75 3.31
CA VAL A 24 11.48 4.99 4.12
C VAL A 24 10.99 3.54 4.29
N PRO A 25 11.89 2.57 4.52
CA PRO A 25 11.50 1.18 4.80
C PRO A 25 10.49 1.11 5.95
N GLY A 26 9.36 0.43 5.75
CA GLY A 26 8.28 0.37 6.73
C GLY A 26 7.38 1.61 6.85
N GLY A 27 7.55 2.63 6.00
CA GLY A 27 6.69 3.83 6.03
C GLY A 27 5.20 3.55 5.81
N ALA A 28 4.89 2.56 4.97
CA ALA A 28 3.52 2.16 4.67
C ALA A 28 2.81 1.51 5.86
N ILE A 29 3.47 0.61 6.61
CA ILE A 29 2.86 0.01 7.81
C ILE A 29 2.63 1.06 8.91
N MET A 30 3.57 1.99 9.10
CA MET A 30 3.44 3.05 10.10
C MET A 30 2.29 4.02 9.79
N ALA A 31 2.02 4.27 8.50
CA ALA A 31 0.85 5.03 8.06
C ALA A 31 -0.46 4.27 8.27
N ALA A 32 -0.45 2.94 8.09
CA ALA A 32 -1.65 2.10 8.17
C ALA A 32 -2.11 1.81 9.61
N ILE A 33 -1.19 1.71 10.58
CA ILE A 33 -1.52 1.36 11.99
C ILE A 33 -2.56 2.31 12.59
N GLY A 34 -2.41 3.62 12.41
CA GLY A 34 -3.36 4.61 12.96
C GLY A 34 -4.79 4.45 12.41
N ILE A 35 -4.90 4.04 11.14
CA ILE A 35 -6.19 3.82 10.48
C ILE A 35 -6.80 2.48 10.91
N ILE A 36 -5.99 1.44 11.00
CA ILE A 36 -6.44 0.10 11.40
C ILE A 36 -6.92 0.10 12.84
N GLN A 37 -6.20 0.78 13.74
CA GLN A 37 -6.62 0.92 15.13
C GLN A 37 -7.93 1.72 15.26
N SER A 38 -8.08 2.82 14.50
CA SER A 38 -9.26 3.69 14.58
C SER A 38 -10.50 3.17 13.86
N MET A 39 -10.36 2.44 12.75
CA MET A 39 -11.48 1.97 11.92
C MET A 39 -11.82 0.50 12.12
N LEU A 40 -10.83 -0.36 12.38
CA LEU A 40 -11.02 -1.81 12.56
C LEU A 40 -10.91 -2.26 14.01
N GLY A 41 -10.48 -1.37 14.92
CA GLY A 41 -10.44 -1.65 16.35
C GLY A 41 -9.42 -2.71 16.75
N PHE A 42 -8.31 -2.83 16.01
CA PHE A 42 -7.25 -3.79 16.34
C PHE A 42 -6.65 -3.50 17.71
N ASP A 43 -6.46 -4.55 18.49
CA ASP A 43 -5.71 -4.49 19.75
C ASP A 43 -4.20 -4.50 19.50
N GLU A 44 -3.43 -4.27 20.57
CA GLU A 44 -1.97 -4.18 20.49
C GLU A 44 -1.32 -5.50 20.06
N GLN A 45 -1.94 -6.65 20.39
CA GLN A 45 -1.46 -7.96 19.94
C GLN A 45 -1.66 -8.16 18.43
N MET A 46 -2.82 -7.78 17.88
CA MET A 46 -3.14 -7.84 16.47
C MET A 46 -2.25 -6.89 15.64
N ILE A 47 -1.97 -5.70 16.16
CA ILE A 47 -1.01 -4.76 15.54
C ILE A 47 0.40 -5.36 15.52
N GLY A 48 0.85 -5.96 16.63
CA GLY A 48 2.16 -6.62 16.69
C GLY A 48 2.31 -7.76 15.67
N LEU A 49 1.25 -8.58 15.51
CA LEU A 49 1.22 -9.62 14.48
C LEU A 49 1.28 -9.01 13.07
N MET A 50 0.54 -7.94 12.83
CA MET A 50 0.52 -7.24 11.54
C MET A 50 1.89 -6.69 11.15
N ILE A 51 2.60 -6.05 12.09
CA ILE A 51 3.96 -5.55 11.87
C ILE A 51 4.91 -6.70 11.55
N THR A 52 4.80 -7.81 12.30
CA THR A 52 5.64 -8.99 12.09
C THR A 52 5.46 -9.58 10.69
N VAL A 53 4.21 -9.74 10.26
CA VAL A 53 3.88 -10.22 8.91
C VAL A 53 4.35 -9.22 7.87
N TYR A 54 4.14 -7.91 8.09
CA TYR A 54 4.56 -6.86 7.17
C TYR A 54 6.07 -6.89 6.94
N ILE A 55 6.89 -6.98 7.99
CA ILE A 55 8.35 -7.05 7.87
C ILE A 55 8.77 -8.26 7.02
N ALA A 56 8.07 -9.39 7.14
CA ALA A 56 8.37 -10.57 6.34
C ALA A 56 8.05 -10.40 4.84
N VAL A 57 7.05 -9.56 4.49
CA VAL A 57 6.56 -9.42 3.11
C VAL A 57 6.87 -8.08 2.44
N ASP A 58 7.43 -7.10 3.17
CA ASP A 58 7.67 -5.73 2.69
C ASP A 58 8.57 -5.70 1.44
N SER A 59 9.55 -6.60 1.39
CA SER A 59 10.45 -6.75 0.25
C SER A 59 9.73 -7.23 -1.02
N PHE A 60 8.70 -8.07 -0.90
CA PHE A 60 7.84 -8.45 -2.03
C PHE A 60 6.96 -7.27 -2.47
N GLY A 61 6.38 -6.53 -1.53
CA GLY A 61 5.59 -5.33 -1.83
C GLY A 61 6.40 -4.28 -2.60
N THR A 62 7.62 -4.00 -2.15
CA THR A 62 8.54 -3.08 -2.82
C THR A 62 8.94 -3.59 -4.21
N ALA A 63 9.26 -4.89 -4.35
CA ALA A 63 9.60 -5.48 -5.65
C ALA A 63 8.45 -5.40 -6.65
N CYS A 64 7.22 -5.66 -6.21
CA CYS A 64 6.02 -5.55 -7.03
C CYS A 64 5.78 -4.09 -7.47
N ASN A 65 5.96 -3.12 -6.57
CA ASN A 65 5.81 -1.70 -6.90
C ASN A 65 6.81 -1.28 -7.98
N VAL A 66 8.10 -1.59 -7.81
CA VAL A 66 9.14 -1.24 -8.79
C VAL A 66 8.91 -1.95 -10.13
N THR A 67 8.49 -3.22 -10.11
CA THR A 67 8.20 -3.97 -11.33
C THR A 67 6.98 -3.41 -12.07
N GLY A 68 5.95 -3.00 -11.32
CA GLY A 68 4.76 -2.35 -11.86
C GLY A 68 5.09 -1.03 -12.57
N ASP A 69 5.91 -0.18 -11.93
CA ASP A 69 6.37 1.07 -12.53
C ASP A 69 7.16 0.82 -13.82
N GLY A 70 8.02 -0.19 -13.83
CA GLY A 70 8.74 -0.62 -15.03
C GLY A 70 7.82 -1.10 -16.15
N ALA A 71 6.77 -1.86 -15.82
CA ALA A 71 5.78 -2.30 -16.79
C ALA A 71 4.99 -1.12 -17.39
N ILE A 72 4.61 -0.14 -16.57
CA ILE A 72 3.92 1.08 -17.02
C ILE A 72 4.85 1.89 -17.93
N ALA A 73 6.14 2.03 -17.60
CA ALA A 73 7.12 2.73 -18.43
C ALA A 73 7.23 2.09 -19.83
N LEU A 74 7.27 0.76 -19.92
CA LEU A 74 7.30 0.05 -21.20
C LEU A 74 6.03 0.23 -22.03
N ILE A 75 4.86 0.28 -21.38
CA ILE A 75 3.58 0.57 -22.05
C ILE A 75 3.58 2.00 -22.58
N MET A 76 3.99 2.96 -21.76
CA MET A 76 4.06 4.37 -22.12
C MET A 76 5.02 4.60 -23.30
N ASP A 77 6.18 3.96 -23.29
CA ASP A 77 7.16 4.07 -24.37
C ASP A 77 6.60 3.55 -25.70
N LYS A 78 5.87 2.42 -25.70
CA LYS A 78 5.18 1.93 -26.90
C LYS A 78 4.11 2.89 -27.42
N TRP A 79 3.37 3.53 -26.53
CA TRP A 79 2.29 4.46 -26.89
C TRP A 79 2.87 5.78 -27.42
N ALA A 80 3.87 6.35 -26.75
CA ALA A 80 4.51 7.60 -27.12
C ALA A 80 5.47 7.45 -28.32
N GLY A 81 6.11 6.29 -28.47
CA GLY A 81 7.05 5.93 -29.53
C GLY A 81 6.45 5.89 -30.94
N THR A 82 5.12 6.00 -31.09
CA THR A 82 4.46 6.27 -32.38
C THR A 82 4.83 7.66 -32.95
N SER A 83 5.45 8.56 -32.15
CA SER A 83 5.78 9.93 -32.57
C SER A 83 7.23 10.14 -33.04
N ARG A 84 8.04 9.09 -33.21
CA ARG A 84 9.44 9.18 -33.66
C ARG A 84 9.64 8.74 -35.12
N THR A 85 8.82 9.27 -36.02
CA THR A 85 9.18 9.43 -37.44
C THR A 85 9.86 10.77 -37.64
#